data_AF-A0A8C6YZ55-F1
#
_entry.id   AF-A0A8C6YZ55-F1
#
_cell.length_a   1.000
_cell.length_b   1.000
_cell.length_c   1.000
_cell.angle_alpha   90.00
_cell.angle_beta   90.00
_cell.angle_gamma   90.00
#
_symmetry.space_group_name_H-M   'P 1'
#
loop_
_entity.id
_entity.type
_entity.pdbx_description
1 polymer ?
#
loop_
_entity_poly.entity_id
_entity_poly.type
_entity_poly.pdbx_seq_one_letter_code
_entity_poly.pdbx_strand_id
1 'polypeptide(L)'
;MSFRKVVRQSKFRHVFGQPVKTEQCYDDIRVSRVTWDSTFCAVNPAFVAIIVEASGGGAFLVLPLHKTGRIDKSYPTVCGHTGPVLDIDWCPHNDHVIASGSEDCTVMV
;
A
#
# COMPACT_ATOMS: atom_id res chain seq x y z
N MET A 1 -7.94 -28.60 44.78
CA MET A 1 -7.37 -27.29 44.40
C MET A 1 -7.47 -27.16 42.89
N SER A 2 -8.22 -26.18 42.38
CA SER A 2 -8.28 -25.91 40.94
C SER A 2 -6.99 -25.19 40.54
N PHE A 3 -6.13 -25.85 39.76
CA PHE A 3 -4.93 -25.22 39.20
C PHE A 3 -5.37 -24.11 38.25
N ARG A 4 -5.34 -22.86 38.73
CA ARG A 4 -5.55 -21.69 37.89
C ARG A 4 -4.49 -21.71 36.78
N LYS A 5 -4.93 -21.85 35.54
CA LYS A 5 -4.08 -21.74 34.35
C LYS A 5 -3.54 -20.30 34.32
N VAL A 6 -2.28 -20.12 34.72
CA VAL A 6 -1.61 -18.82 34.88
C VAL A 6 -1.58 -18.01 33.57
N VAL A 7 -1.69 -18.69 32.42
CA VAL A 7 -1.57 -18.05 31.10
C VAL A 7 -2.80 -18.34 30.23
N ARG A 8 -3.44 -17.28 29.74
CA ARG A 8 -4.55 -17.33 28.76
C ARG A 8 -4.12 -18.15 27.54
N GLN A 9 -4.85 -19.20 27.18
CA GLN A 9 -4.60 -19.93 25.94
C GLN A 9 -4.94 -19.05 24.73
N SER A 10 -3.98 -18.90 23.83
CA SER A 10 -4.14 -18.24 22.53
C SER A 10 -3.43 -19.08 21.48
N LYS A 11 -4.11 -19.34 20.35
CA LYS A 11 -3.49 -19.98 19.18
C LYS A 11 -2.43 -19.09 18.53
N PHE A 12 -2.47 -17.78 18.80
CA PHE A 12 -1.56 -16.78 18.24
C PHE A 12 -0.36 -16.47 19.13
N ARG A 13 -0.12 -17.25 20.19
CA ARG A 13 0.94 -16.97 21.17
C ARG A 13 2.34 -16.91 20.54
N HIS A 14 2.55 -17.59 19.43
CA HIS A 14 3.84 -17.71 18.77
C HIS A 14 3.82 -17.13 17.35
N VAL A 15 2.95 -16.15 17.07
CA VAL A 15 3.00 -15.39 15.81
C VAL A 15 4.22 -14.48 15.84
N PHE A 16 5.00 -14.49 14.76
CA PHE A 16 6.15 -13.60 14.55
C PHE A 16 6.18 -13.14 13.10
N GLY A 17 6.77 -11.97 12.84
CA GLY A 17 6.97 -11.44 11.51
C GLY A 17 8.27 -11.95 10.90
N GLN A 18 8.25 -12.31 9.63
CA GLN A 18 9.43 -12.67 8.85
C GLN A 18 9.44 -11.79 7.58
N PRO A 19 10.37 -10.85 7.43
CA PRO A 19 10.50 -10.10 6.19
C PRO A 19 10.92 -11.03 5.05
N VAL A 20 10.46 -10.70 3.85
CA VAL A 20 10.91 -11.36 2.60
C VAL A 20 12.33 -10.94 2.25
N LYS A 21 12.96 -11.69 1.34
CA LYS A 21 14.30 -11.35 0.85
C LYS A 21 14.23 -10.10 -0.05
N THR A 22 15.33 -9.36 -0.16
CA THR A 22 15.40 -8.12 -0.96
C THR A 22 14.94 -8.33 -2.41
N GLU A 23 15.27 -9.45 -3.05
CA GLU A 23 14.80 -9.76 -4.41
C GLU A 23 13.27 -9.90 -4.56
N GLN A 24 12.55 -10.04 -3.44
CA GLN A 24 11.09 -10.12 -3.37
C GLN A 24 10.45 -8.80 -2.91
N CYS A 25 11.26 -7.77 -2.62
CA CYS A 25 10.80 -6.43 -2.30
C CYS A 25 10.55 -5.62 -3.58
N TYR A 26 9.97 -4.43 -3.44
CA TYR A 26 9.88 -3.43 -4.51
C TYR A 26 10.82 -2.27 -4.19
N ASP A 27 11.85 -2.09 -5.01
CA ASP A 27 12.92 -1.12 -4.75
C ASP A 27 12.88 0.07 -5.71
N ASP A 28 13.55 1.18 -5.32
CA ASP A 28 13.68 2.44 -6.10
C ASP A 28 12.33 3.18 -6.32
N ILE A 29 11.39 3.02 -5.38
CA ILE A 29 10.09 3.72 -5.37
C ILE A 29 10.20 5.01 -4.54
N ARG A 30 9.79 6.14 -5.13
CA ARG A 30 9.72 7.45 -4.47
C ARG A 30 8.41 7.62 -3.72
N VAL A 31 8.28 7.00 -2.54
CA VAL A 31 7.09 7.10 -1.69
C VAL A 31 6.82 8.55 -1.30
N SER A 32 5.54 8.95 -1.28
CA SER A 32 5.10 10.30 -0.90
C SER A 32 5.62 10.69 0.49
N ARG A 33 5.95 11.97 0.62
CA ARG A 33 6.40 12.61 1.88
C ARG A 33 5.39 13.61 2.44
N VAL A 34 4.16 13.60 1.91
CA VAL A 34 3.07 14.43 2.43
C VAL A 34 2.81 14.07 3.89
N THR A 35 2.55 15.07 4.74
CA THR A 35 2.19 14.84 6.14
C THR A 35 0.71 14.48 6.22
N TRP A 36 0.41 13.19 6.26
CA TRP A 36 -0.96 12.67 6.37
C TRP A 36 -0.95 11.30 7.07
N ASP A 37 -2.04 10.94 7.73
CA ASP A 37 -2.10 9.78 8.64
C ASP A 37 -2.55 8.46 7.97
N SER A 38 -2.73 8.45 6.64
CA SER A 38 -3.05 7.21 5.91
C SER A 38 -1.80 6.33 5.71
N THR A 39 -2.00 5.09 5.30
CA THR A 39 -0.91 4.11 5.15
C THR A 39 -0.04 4.33 3.91
N PHE A 40 -0.47 5.18 2.97
CA PHE A 40 0.14 5.42 1.64
C PHE A 40 0.30 4.18 0.77
N CYS A 41 -0.28 3.04 1.17
CA CYS A 41 -0.11 1.75 0.53
C CYS A 41 -1.38 0.93 0.70
N ALA A 42 -1.84 0.33 -0.40
CA ALA A 42 -2.98 -0.57 -0.45
C ALA A 42 -2.64 -1.79 -1.31
N VAL A 43 -2.99 -2.99 -0.85
CA VAL A 43 -2.64 -4.25 -1.51
C VAL A 43 -3.87 -5.12 -1.66
N ASN A 44 -4.02 -5.77 -2.80
CA ASN A 44 -5.01 -6.82 -3.04
C ASN A 44 -4.32 -8.09 -3.58
N PRO A 45 -5.05 -9.17 -3.91
CA PRO A 45 -4.44 -10.41 -4.41
C PRO A 45 -3.67 -10.30 -5.74
N ALA A 46 -3.84 -9.22 -6.50
CA ALA A 46 -3.24 -9.03 -7.82
C ALA A 46 -2.17 -7.91 -7.87
N PHE A 47 -2.35 -6.85 -7.08
CA PHE A 47 -1.57 -5.62 -7.16
C PHE A 47 -1.17 -5.05 -5.79
N VAL A 48 -0.06 -4.32 -5.79
CA VAL A 48 0.29 -3.36 -4.74
C VAL A 48 0.18 -1.95 -5.33
N ALA A 49 -0.48 -1.05 -4.61
CA ALA A 49 -0.56 0.37 -4.93
C ALA A 49 0.14 1.19 -3.85
N ILE A 50 0.92 2.19 -4.27
CA ILE A 50 1.76 3.03 -3.38
C ILE A 50 1.64 4.48 -3.82
N ILE A 51 1.28 5.38 -2.91
CA ILE A 51 1.26 6.82 -3.18
C ILE A 51 2.70 7.32 -3.33
N VAL A 52 3.00 7.99 -4.45
CA VAL A 52 4.36 8.42 -4.80
C VAL A 52 4.46 9.95 -4.89
N GLU A 53 5.68 10.46 -4.78
CA GLU A 53 5.97 11.86 -5.05
C GLU A 53 5.63 12.21 -6.51
N ALA A 54 4.87 13.29 -6.70
CA ALA A 54 4.59 13.89 -8.00
C ALA A 54 5.12 15.33 -8.03
N SER A 55 5.75 15.73 -9.15
CA SER A 55 6.28 17.10 -9.32
C SER A 55 5.20 18.14 -9.64
N GLY A 56 3.95 17.71 -9.81
CA GLY A 56 2.77 18.55 -10.00
C GLY A 56 1.52 17.67 -10.00
N GLY A 57 0.53 18.04 -9.18
CA GLY A 57 -0.67 17.24 -8.93
C GLY A 57 -0.43 16.10 -7.94
N GLY A 58 -1.16 15.00 -8.11
CA GLY A 58 -1.06 13.79 -7.29
C GLY A 58 -0.97 12.54 -8.14
N ALA A 59 -0.17 11.58 -7.67
CA ALA A 59 0.01 10.30 -8.36
C ALA A 59 0.21 9.14 -7.38
N PHE A 60 -0.11 7.94 -7.86
CA PHE A 60 0.22 6.69 -7.19
C PHE A 60 0.69 5.65 -8.20
N LEU A 61 1.48 4.70 -7.74
CA LEU A 61 2.01 3.58 -8.49
C LEU A 61 1.08 2.38 -8.32
N VAL A 62 0.90 1.56 -9.37
CA VAL A 62 0.24 0.25 -9.28
C VAL A 62 1.16 -0.79 -9.91
N LEU A 63 1.56 -1.81 -9.15
CA LEU A 63 2.43 -2.90 -9.60
C LEU A 63 1.73 -4.25 -9.44
N PRO A 64 1.81 -5.15 -10.43
CA PRO A 64 1.46 -6.56 -10.22
C PRO A 64 2.34 -7.17 -9.12
N LEU A 65 1.77 -8.01 -8.24
CA LEU A 65 2.50 -8.58 -7.10
C LEU A 65 3.75 -9.40 -7.49
N HIS A 66 3.78 -9.96 -8.69
CA HIS A 66 4.91 -10.76 -9.18
C HIS A 66 6.04 -9.90 -9.77
N LYS A 67 5.86 -8.58 -9.90
CA LYS A 67 6.86 -7.65 -10.45
C LYS A 67 7.75 -7.10 -9.32
N THR A 68 8.52 -7.98 -8.70
CA THR A 68 9.45 -7.63 -7.62
C THR A 68 10.81 -7.14 -8.15
N GLY A 69 11.65 -6.65 -7.25
CA GLY A 69 12.96 -6.08 -7.52
C GLY A 69 12.90 -4.58 -7.78
N ARG A 70 13.91 -4.08 -8.51
CA ARG A 70 14.05 -2.66 -8.82
C ARG A 70 13.00 -2.20 -9.83
N ILE A 71 12.25 -1.17 -9.47
CA ILE A 71 11.28 -0.53 -10.36
C ILE A 71 11.95 0.57 -11.16
N ASP A 72 11.70 0.59 -12.47
CA ASP A 72 12.25 1.63 -13.34
C ASP A 72 11.61 3.00 -13.04
N LYS A 73 12.40 4.07 -13.09
CA LYS A 73 11.92 5.44 -12.82
C LYS A 73 10.89 5.94 -13.84
N SER A 74 10.86 5.34 -15.03
CA SER A 74 9.89 5.61 -16.09
C SER A 74 8.63 4.74 -15.99
N TYR A 75 8.53 3.87 -14.99
CA TYR A 75 7.34 3.04 -14.81
C TYR A 75 6.10 3.94 -14.64
N PRO A 76 5.01 3.65 -15.37
CA PRO A 76 3.85 4.52 -15.40
C PRO A 76 3.17 4.61 -14.03
N THR A 77 2.70 5.80 -13.71
CA THR A 77 1.90 6.08 -12.52
C THR A 77 0.47 6.42 -12.91
N VAL A 78 -0.47 6.17 -12.02
CA VAL A 78 -1.84 6.69 -12.14
C VAL A 78 -1.81 8.16 -11.77
N CYS A 79 -2.23 9.00 -12.71
CA CYS A 79 -2.28 10.45 -12.59
C CYS A 79 -3.70 10.94 -12.91
N GLY A 80 -4.02 12.17 -12.53
CA GLY A 80 -5.30 12.80 -12.83
C GLY A 80 -5.68 13.85 -11.80
N HIS A 81 -5.28 13.63 -10.55
CA HIS A 81 -5.44 14.58 -9.47
C HIS A 81 -4.58 15.82 -9.66
N THR A 82 -5.16 16.97 -9.33
CA THR A 82 -4.50 18.29 -9.41
C THR A 82 -3.82 18.69 -8.09
N GLY A 83 -3.96 17.87 -7.05
CA GLY A 83 -3.26 17.97 -5.77
C GLY A 83 -2.78 16.59 -5.29
N PRO A 84 -1.98 16.52 -4.22
CA PRO A 84 -1.47 15.25 -3.70
C PRO A 84 -2.58 14.22 -3.42
N VAL A 85 -2.30 12.95 -3.73
CA VAL A 85 -3.16 11.84 -3.31
C VAL A 85 -2.90 11.58 -1.83
N LEU A 86 -3.97 11.51 -1.05
CA LEU A 86 -3.93 11.37 0.41
C LEU A 86 -4.34 9.97 0.86
N ASP A 87 -5.16 9.27 0.08
CA ASP A 87 -5.59 7.91 0.40
C ASP A 87 -5.91 7.10 -0.86
N ILE A 88 -5.76 5.78 -0.76
CA ILE A 88 -6.07 4.82 -1.83
C ILE A 88 -6.67 3.55 -1.22
N ASP A 89 -7.73 3.01 -1.83
CA ASP A 89 -8.33 1.76 -1.38
C ASP A 89 -8.86 0.91 -2.53
N TRP A 90 -8.62 -0.40 -2.45
CA TRP A 90 -9.04 -1.34 -3.49
C TRP A 90 -10.50 -1.74 -3.30
N CYS A 91 -11.23 -1.91 -4.40
CA CYS A 91 -12.59 -2.43 -4.35
C CYS A 91 -12.59 -3.88 -3.83
N PRO A 92 -13.36 -4.21 -2.78
CA PRO A 92 -13.42 -5.57 -2.23
C PRO A 92 -14.16 -6.57 -3.14
N HIS A 93 -14.75 -6.09 -4.24
CA HIS A 93 -15.54 -6.88 -5.19
C HIS A 93 -14.91 -6.96 -6.58
N ASN A 94 -13.83 -6.21 -6.83
CA ASN A 94 -13.13 -6.21 -8.10
C ASN A 94 -11.66 -5.82 -7.92
N ASP A 95 -10.77 -6.79 -8.09
CA ASP A 95 -9.31 -6.60 -7.93
C ASP A 95 -8.68 -5.61 -8.92
N HIS A 96 -9.43 -5.14 -9.92
CA HIS A 96 -8.99 -4.18 -10.93
C HIS A 96 -9.57 -2.78 -10.76
N VAL A 97 -10.26 -2.50 -9.65
CA VAL A 97 -10.84 -1.19 -9.35
C VAL A 97 -10.25 -0.65 -8.05
N ILE A 98 -9.77 0.59 -8.08
CA ILE A 98 -9.18 1.29 -6.94
C ILE A 98 -9.75 2.70 -6.87
N ALA A 99 -10.04 3.19 -5.67
CA ALA A 99 -10.40 4.59 -5.45
C ALA A 99 -9.18 5.37 -4.93
N SER A 100 -9.06 6.64 -5.34
CA SER A 100 -8.06 7.58 -4.82
C SER A 100 -8.72 8.87 -4.35
N GLY A 101 -8.36 9.32 -3.14
CA GLY A 101 -8.79 10.60 -2.57
C GLY A 101 -7.63 11.59 -2.52
N SER A 102 -7.89 12.86 -2.82
CA SER A 102 -6.83 13.88 -2.96
C SER A 102 -7.15 15.19 -2.25
N GLU A 103 -6.10 15.97 -1.98
CA GLU A 103 -6.18 17.36 -1.53
C GLU A 103 -6.86 18.29 -2.55
N ASP A 104 -7.02 17.88 -3.81
CA ASP A 104 -7.82 18.63 -4.80
C ASP A 104 -9.34 18.55 -4.59
N CYS A 105 -9.77 18.01 -3.46
CA CYS A 105 -11.17 17.83 -3.08
C CYS A 105 -11.96 16.89 -4.00
N THR A 106 -11.28 15.99 -4.73
CA THR A 106 -11.92 14.98 -5.57
C THR A 106 -11.59 13.56 -5.13
N VAL A 107 -12.48 12.64 -5.53
CA VAL A 107 -12.26 11.20 -5.49
C VAL A 107 -12.34 10.67 -6.91
N MET A 108 -11.37 9.87 -7.32
CA MET A 108 -11.34 9.19 -8.61
C MET A 108 -11.44 7.67 -8.40
N VAL A 109 -12.04 6.97 -9.36
CA VAL A 109 -12.20 5.50 -9.41
C VAL A 109 -11.80 5.00 -10.78
#